data_AF-A0ABD1DKX8-F1
#
_entry.id   AF-A0ABD1DKX8-F1
#
_cell.length_a   1.000
_cell.length_b   1.000
_cell.length_c   1.000
_cell.angle_alpha   90.00
_cell.angle_beta   90.00
_cell.angle_gamma   90.00
#
_symmetry.space_group_name_H-M   'P 1'
#
loop_
_entity.id
_entity.type
_entity.pdbx_description
1 polymer ?
#
loop_
_entity_poly.entity_id
_entity_poly.type
_entity_poly.pdbx_seq_one_letter_code
_entity_poly.pdbx_strand_id
1 'polypeptide(L)'
;MSRGQVRCGQAPPGGVLYSLAVALVVLTSSAVLGAHWDHSVFLDGDYRLLWSISGSDITFEVQVRTHGYIGLGFSKDGTIYGADIVIGWVDVGQVHFQ
;
A
#
# COMPACT_ATOMS: atom_id res chain seq x y z
N MET A 1 12.04 71.25 -2.51
CA MET A 1 12.41 69.82 -2.38
C MET A 1 11.13 69.01 -2.23
N SER A 2 10.67 68.37 -3.30
CA SER A 2 9.45 67.55 -3.31
C SER A 2 9.83 66.08 -3.10
N ARG A 3 9.29 65.45 -2.05
CA ARG A 3 9.44 64.01 -1.79
C ARG A 3 8.51 63.24 -2.73
N GLY A 4 9.07 62.51 -3.68
CA GLY A 4 8.33 61.49 -4.44
C GLY A 4 8.01 60.31 -3.53
N GLN A 5 6.72 60.03 -3.32
CA GLN A 5 6.30 58.78 -2.68
C GLN A 5 6.27 57.65 -3.70
N VAL A 6 7.06 56.62 -3.43
CA VAL A 6 7.05 55.34 -4.14
C VAL A 6 5.81 54.56 -3.66
N ARG A 7 4.80 54.41 -4.53
CA ARG A 7 3.71 53.46 -4.29
C ARG A 7 4.25 52.05 -4.57
N CYS A 8 4.46 51.27 -3.53
CA CYS A 8 4.65 49.82 -3.67
C CYS A 8 3.38 49.23 -4.30
N GLY A 9 3.52 48.57 -5.46
CA GLY A 9 2.42 47.90 -6.12
C GLY A 9 1.87 46.78 -5.25
N GLN A 10 0.59 46.90 -4.88
CA GLN A 10 -0.16 45.81 -4.24
C GLN A 10 -0.25 44.65 -5.25
N ALA A 11 0.31 43.49 -4.90
CA ALA A 11 0.17 42.29 -5.72
C ALA A 11 -1.32 41.88 -5.83
N PRO A 12 -1.79 41.41 -7.00
CA PRO A 12 -3.19 41.09 -7.22
C PRO A 12 -3.64 39.93 -6.32
N PRO A 13 -4.88 39.97 -5.79
CA PRO A 13 -5.37 39.02 -4.78
C PRO A 13 -5.43 37.55 -5.26
N GLY A 14 -5.30 37.28 -6.56
CA GLY A 14 -5.37 35.94 -7.14
C GLY A 14 -4.11 35.08 -6.95
N GLY A 15 -2.92 35.68 -6.80
CA GLY A 15 -1.67 34.92 -6.72
C GLY A 15 -1.51 34.14 -5.41
N VAL A 16 -2.04 34.69 -4.32
CA VAL A 16 -1.99 34.07 -2.99
C VAL A 16 -2.92 32.86 -2.94
N LEU A 17 -4.12 32.98 -3.49
CA LEU A 17 -5.09 31.88 -3.58
C LEU A 17 -4.58 30.73 -4.47
N TYR A 18 -3.95 31.05 -5.59
CA TYR A 18 -3.37 30.04 -6.47
C TYR A 18 -2.21 29.29 -5.81
N SER A 19 -1.33 30.02 -5.11
CA SER A 19 -0.20 29.44 -4.38
C SER A 19 -0.66 28.55 -3.22
N LEU A 20 -1.70 28.97 -2.49
CA LEU A 20 -2.31 28.18 -1.43
C LEU A 20 -3.02 26.94 -1.97
N ALA A 21 -3.71 27.05 -3.12
CA ALA A 21 -4.35 25.91 -3.77
C ALA A 21 -3.32 24.87 -4.23
N VAL A 22 -2.20 25.31 -4.83
CA VAL A 22 -1.11 24.42 -5.23
C VAL A 22 -0.45 23.76 -4.01
N ALA A 23 -0.19 24.52 -2.94
CA ALA A 23 0.36 23.98 -1.70
C ALA A 23 -0.58 22.93 -1.07
N LEU A 24 -1.89 23.19 -1.05
CA LEU A 24 -2.90 22.25 -0.54
C LEU A 24 -2.95 20.96 -1.37
N VAL A 25 -2.91 21.06 -2.71
CA VAL A 25 -2.89 19.90 -3.61
C VAL A 25 -1.61 19.06 -3.42
N VAL A 26 -0.45 19.70 -3.27
CA VAL A 26 0.84 19.01 -3.02
C VAL A 26 0.89 18.34 -1.63
N LEU A 27 0.22 18.91 -0.63
CA LEU A 27 0.12 18.30 0.70
C LEU A 27 -0.79 17.06 0.70
N THR A 28 -1.76 16.97 -0.21
CA THR A 28 -2.66 15.81 -0.31
C THR A 28 -2.09 14.62 -1.08
N SER A 29 -1.00 14.80 -1.85
CA SER A 29 -0.46 13.76 -2.74
C SER A 29 0.40 12.68 -2.08
N SER A 30 0.75 12.78 -0.79
CA SER A 30 1.87 12.02 -0.23
C SER A 30 1.51 10.75 0.58
N ALA A 31 0.25 10.33 0.64
CA ALA A 31 -0.12 9.12 1.39
C ALA A 31 -0.70 8.05 0.46
N VAL A 32 0.18 7.33 -0.23
CA VAL A 32 -0.19 6.01 -0.75
C VAL A 32 -0.35 5.10 0.47
N LEU A 33 -1.59 4.93 0.95
CA LEU A 33 -1.95 3.92 1.96
C LEU A 33 -1.94 2.52 1.31
N GLY A 34 -0.77 2.08 0.85
CA GLY A 34 -0.53 0.68 0.53
C GLY A 34 0.06 -0.01 1.76
N ALA A 35 -0.27 -1.28 1.97
CA ALA A 35 0.46 -2.09 2.94
C ALA A 35 1.95 -2.15 2.52
N HIS A 36 2.85 -1.82 3.46
CA HIS A 36 4.28 -1.97 3.26
C HIS A 36 4.72 -3.35 3.75
N TRP A 37 5.30 -4.14 2.85
CA TRP A 37 5.74 -5.50 3.12
C TRP A 37 7.26 -5.58 3.26
N ASP A 38 7.74 -6.16 4.35
CA ASP A 38 9.18 -6.24 4.64
C ASP A 38 9.88 -7.34 3.82
N HIS A 39 9.12 -8.38 3.49
CA HIS A 39 9.63 -9.55 2.79
C HIS A 39 8.69 -9.99 1.66
N SER A 40 9.27 -10.60 0.63
CA SER A 40 8.49 -11.31 -0.39
C SER A 40 9.29 -12.43 -1.06
N VAL A 41 8.59 -13.46 -1.51
CA VAL A 41 9.15 -14.58 -2.26
C VAL A 41 8.14 -15.08 -3.30
N PHE A 42 8.64 -15.58 -4.43
CA PHE A 42 7.85 -16.38 -5.36
C PHE A 42 8.04 -17.85 -4.99
N LEU A 43 6.97 -18.54 -4.60
CA LEU A 43 6.97 -19.98 -4.34
C LEU A 43 6.90 -20.78 -5.65
N ASP A 44 6.24 -20.20 -6.66
CA ASP A 44 6.18 -20.66 -8.05
C ASP A 44 5.94 -19.44 -8.97
N GLY A 45 5.94 -19.61 -10.29
CA GLY A 45 5.89 -18.52 -11.27
C GLY A 45 4.73 -17.53 -11.12
N ASP A 46 3.56 -18.02 -10.67
CA ASP A 46 2.36 -17.21 -10.43
C ASP A 46 1.93 -17.22 -8.95
N TYR A 47 2.80 -17.65 -8.02
CA TYR A 47 2.50 -17.71 -6.59
C TYR A 47 3.49 -16.87 -5.79
N ARG A 48 3.03 -15.70 -5.34
CA ARG A 48 3.83 -14.77 -4.55
C ARG A 48 3.31 -14.67 -3.12
N LEU A 49 4.22 -14.84 -2.18
CA LEU A 49 3.98 -14.66 -0.75
C LEU A 49 4.72 -13.42 -0.28
N LEU A 50 4.02 -12.52 0.40
CA LEU A 50 4.59 -11.36 1.09
C LEU A 50 4.32 -11.46 2.58
N TRP A 51 5.20 -10.90 3.39
CA TRP A 51 4.95 -10.82 4.83
C TRP A 51 5.72 -9.70 5.52
N SER A 52 5.18 -9.28 6.65
CA SER A 52 5.82 -8.40 7.62
C SER A 52 5.61 -8.96 9.03
N ILE A 53 6.54 -8.65 9.92
CA ILE A 53 6.51 -9.11 11.32
C ILE A 53 6.26 -7.90 12.21
N SER A 54 5.25 -7.98 13.08
CA SER A 54 4.90 -6.93 14.02
C SER A 54 4.73 -7.52 15.42
N GLY A 55 5.74 -7.33 16.28
CA GLY A 55 5.74 -7.92 17.61
C GLY A 55 5.83 -9.45 17.54
N SER A 56 4.80 -10.13 18.06
CA SER A 56 4.68 -11.59 18.01
C SER A 56 3.93 -12.10 16.78
N ASP A 57 3.36 -11.21 15.97
CA ASP A 57 2.49 -11.59 14.86
C ASP A 57 3.21 -11.47 13.52
N ILE A 58 2.90 -12.39 12.62
CA ILE A 58 3.32 -12.33 11.21
C ILE A 58 2.05 -12.16 10.38
N THR A 59 2.02 -11.11 9.54
CA THR A 59 0.94 -10.90 8.59
C THR A 59 1.40 -11.33 7.21
N PHE A 60 0.61 -12.15 6.54
CA PHE A 60 0.89 -12.67 5.20
C PHE A 60 -0.08 -12.09 4.18
N GLU A 61 0.41 -11.81 2.98
CA GLU A 61 -0.41 -11.58 1.78
C GLU A 61 -0.03 -12.61 0.72
N VAL A 62 -1.04 -13.31 0.19
CA VAL A 62 -0.89 -14.30 -0.87
C VAL A 62 -1.45 -13.71 -2.15
N GLN A 63 -0.61 -13.58 -3.16
CA GLN A 63 -0.99 -13.17 -4.51
C GLN A 63 -0.81 -14.36 -5.44
N VAL A 64 -1.90 -14.87 -6.00
CA VAL A 64 -1.87 -16.06 -6.83
C VAL A 64 -2.79 -15.93 -8.04
N ARG A 65 -2.39 -16.50 -9.18
CA ARG A 65 -3.32 -16.76 -10.29
C ARG A 65 -3.78 -18.21 -10.23
N THR A 66 -5.05 -18.44 -9.91
CA THR A 66 -5.65 -19.78 -9.82
C THR A 66 -7.05 -19.79 -10.45
N HIS A 67 -7.50 -20.96 -10.91
CA HIS A 67 -8.89 -21.20 -11.33
C HIS A 67 -9.74 -21.86 -10.24
N GLY A 68 -9.18 -22.10 -9.04
CA GLY A 68 -9.86 -22.77 -7.95
C GLY A 68 -9.34 -22.34 -6.58
N TYR A 69 -8.88 -23.31 -5.80
CA TYR A 69 -8.40 -23.11 -4.43
C TYR A 69 -6.88 -23.05 -4.39
N ILE A 70 -6.34 -22.43 -3.35
CA ILE A 70 -4.92 -22.52 -2.97
C ILE A 70 -4.79 -23.01 -1.54
N GLY A 71 -3.65 -23.63 -1.24
CA GLY A 71 -3.21 -23.91 0.11
C GLY A 71 -1.92 -23.17 0.41
N LEU A 72 -1.78 -22.67 1.62
CA LEU A 72 -0.50 -22.22 2.20
C LEU A 72 -0.30 -22.98 3.49
N GLY A 73 0.87 -23.61 3.64
CA GLY A 73 1.17 -24.45 4.80
C GLY A 73 2.56 -24.18 5.38
N PHE A 74 2.66 -24.34 6.70
CA PHE A 74 3.92 -24.28 7.43
C PHE A 74 4.20 -25.62 8.08
N SER A 75 5.39 -26.17 7.85
CA SER A 75 5.84 -27.41 8.48
C SER A 75 7.32 -27.34 8.82
N LYS A 76 7.76 -28.23 9.71
CA LYS A 76 9.17 -28.27 10.15
C LYS A 76 10.11 -28.83 9.09
N ASP A 77 9.61 -29.71 8.22
CA ASP A 77 10.40 -30.47 7.25
C ASP A 77 10.03 -30.20 5.79
N GLY A 78 9.08 -29.29 5.54
CA GLY A 78 8.58 -28.97 4.21
C GLY A 78 7.58 -29.98 3.64
N THR A 79 7.19 -31.01 4.42
CA THR A 79 6.13 -31.93 4.02
C THR A 79 4.75 -31.38 4.40
N ILE A 80 3.71 -31.94 3.78
CA ILE A 80 2.32 -31.57 4.08
C ILE A 80 1.80 -32.25 5.36
N TYR A 81 2.41 -33.36 5.78
CA TYR A 81 1.92 -34.13 6.92
C TYR A 81 2.29 -33.44 8.23
N GLY A 82 1.28 -33.07 9.01
CA GLY A 82 1.45 -32.32 10.25
C GLY A 82 1.78 -30.84 10.03
N ALA A 83 1.56 -30.33 8.81
CA ALA A 83 1.63 -28.90 8.53
C ALA A 83 0.40 -28.17 9.09
N ASP A 84 0.61 -26.93 9.53
CA ASP A 84 -0.49 -25.98 9.77
C ASP A 84 -0.85 -25.34 8.43
N ILE A 85 -2.07 -25.56 7.96
CA ILE A 85 -2.50 -25.21 6.60
C ILE A 85 -3.71 -24.28 6.67
N VAL A 86 -3.69 -23.24 5.83
CA VAL A 86 -4.87 -22.46 5.47
C VAL A 86 -5.22 -22.71 4.01
N ILE A 87 -6.51 -22.82 3.71
CA ILE A 87 -7.01 -22.98 2.34
C ILE A 87 -7.77 -21.72 1.96
N GLY A 88 -7.50 -21.16 0.78
CA GLY A 88 -8.16 -19.98 0.26
C GLY A 88 -8.76 -20.16 -1.12
N TRP A 89 -9.84 -19.45 -1.42
CA TRP A 89 -10.46 -19.43 -2.75
C TRP A 89 -11.20 -18.13 -3.01
N VAL A 90 -11.56 -17.94 -4.27
CA VAL A 90 -12.43 -16.84 -4.70
C VAL A 90 -13.75 -17.42 -5.16
N ASP A 91 -14.85 -16.93 -4.59
CA ASP A 91 -16.21 -17.23 -5.04
C ASP A 91 -16.96 -15.93 -5.33
N VAL A 92 -17.43 -15.78 -6.56
CA VAL A 92 -18.13 -14.57 -7.05
C VAL A 92 -17.43 -13.25 -6.67
N GLY A 93 -16.10 -13.22 -6.78
CA GLY A 93 -15.28 -12.04 -6.46
C GLY A 93 -15.04 -11.79 -4.96
N GLN A 94 -15.54 -12.66 -4.07
CA GLN A 94 -15.25 -12.63 -2.65
C GLN A 94 -14.16 -13.65 -2.31
N VAL A 95 -13.25 -13.26 -1.41
CA VAL A 95 -12.17 -14.13 -0.94
C VAL A 95 -12.62 -14.85 0.33
N HIS A 96 -12.37 -16.15 0.38
CA HIS A 96 -12.64 -17.01 1.53
C HIS A 96 -11.36 -17.71 1.99
N PHE A 97 -11.26 -17.96 3.31
CA PHE A 97 -10.19 -18.76 3.91
C PHE A 97 -10.74 -19.70 4.97
N GLN A 98 -10.11 -20.87 5.12
CA GLN A 98 -10.37 -21.86 6.18
C GLN A 98 -9.08 -22.37 6.80
#